data_AF-A0A976EH36-F1
#
_entry.id   AF-A0A976EH36-F1
#
_cell.length_a   1.000
_cell.length_b   1.000
_cell.length_c   1.000
_cell.angle_alpha   90.00
_cell.angle_beta   90.00
_cell.angle_gamma   90.00
#
_symmetry.space_group_name_H-M   'P 1'
#
loop_
_entity.id
_entity.type
_entity.pdbx_description
1 polymer ?
#
loop_
_entity_poly.entity_id
_entity_poly.type
_entity_poly.pdbx_seq_one_letter_code
_entity_poly.pdbx_strand_id
1 'polypeptide(L)'
;MNDLSLDSAVDGVCLSALPMETFGLAPHPDNHRFARQTVAQMLYHVGCELPNIGVDPDAGFAAAWTARYFVTRQGDALVSATTDDMILLPAIDAAEHAMFLRDTTPPDEPTLCCTVSANLRALQRLLHLSDFERSMLQWAYALVGAHDTLPSKVLSHLVFRDEAHRHRMIAALFGVSVKTVESYFTSINRLLALGFLAPNEFQIKQCLADVLVATDSLVRVLETPIRSDDGLVAMLLEHEADSELLTDEDDSRTTLFETYPGDIADCYERALRNQAMRVHDVHALVEWFTGIEFHRECFDDFGKCFAFETVRETIKRCALERSRAGLPTRPFDVIRALYVAAK
;
A
#
# COMPACT_ATOMS: atom_id res chain seq x y z
N MET A 1 -24.82 45.23 5.57
CA MET A 1 -25.02 44.96 7.00
C MET A 1 -25.65 43.57 7.07
N ASN A 2 -24.82 42.58 7.42
CA ASN A 2 -25.09 41.17 7.77
C ASN A 2 -25.67 40.32 6.62
N ASP A 3 -24.95 39.40 5.95
CA ASP A 3 -23.89 38.46 6.35
C ASP A 3 -24.36 37.34 7.31
N LEU A 4 -23.85 36.12 7.04
CA LEU A 4 -24.06 34.78 7.65
C LEU A 4 -25.12 33.90 6.94
N SER A 5 -24.88 32.64 6.58
CA SER A 5 -23.73 31.74 6.66
C SER A 5 -24.22 30.39 6.10
N LEU A 6 -23.82 30.01 4.88
CA LEU A 6 -23.92 28.65 4.36
C LEU A 6 -22.51 28.07 4.41
N ASP A 7 -22.14 27.58 5.59
CA ASP A 7 -20.90 26.84 5.82
C ASP A 7 -21.22 25.63 6.70
N SER A 8 -20.48 24.55 6.45
CA SER A 8 -20.52 23.22 7.08
C SER A 8 -21.43 22.17 6.45
N ALA A 9 -20.98 21.62 5.32
CA ALA A 9 -20.88 20.17 5.17
C ALA A 9 -19.69 19.88 4.25
N VAL A 10 -18.75 19.12 4.78
CA VAL A 10 -17.44 18.83 4.25
C VAL A 10 -17.57 17.92 3.04
N ASP A 11 -17.55 18.50 1.83
CA ASP A 11 -17.22 17.78 0.60
C ASP A 11 -15.70 17.58 0.59
N GLY A 12 -15.28 16.48 1.20
CA GLY A 12 -13.90 16.04 1.27
C GLY A 12 -13.78 14.58 0.88
N VAL A 13 -14.40 14.18 -0.24
CA VAL A 13 -14.05 12.92 -0.88
C VAL A 13 -12.79 13.19 -1.69
N CYS A 14 -11.65 12.78 -1.14
CA CYS A 14 -10.36 12.77 -1.81
C CYS A 14 -10.43 11.76 -2.97
N LEU A 15 -10.98 12.18 -4.11
CA LEU A 15 -10.94 11.46 -5.39
C LEU A 15 -9.65 11.83 -6.10
N SER A 16 -8.50 11.43 -5.55
CA SER A 16 -7.20 11.56 -6.20
C SER A 16 -6.45 10.24 -6.16
N ALA A 17 -7.06 9.24 -6.79
CA ALA A 17 -6.35 8.06 -7.28
C ALA A 17 -6.95 7.67 -8.63
N LEU A 18 -6.72 8.50 -9.65
CA LEU A 18 -6.82 8.02 -11.02
C LEU A 18 -5.82 6.86 -11.17
N PRO A 19 -6.20 5.72 -11.77
CA PRO A 19 -5.21 4.71 -12.09
C PRO A 19 -4.22 5.35 -13.05
N MET A 20 -2.99 5.60 -12.59
CA MET A 20 -1.92 6.00 -13.49
C MET A 20 -1.85 4.92 -14.56
N GLU A 21 -2.10 5.31 -15.80
CA GLU A 21 -1.80 4.50 -16.97
C GLU A 21 -0.29 4.27 -16.96
N THR A 22 0.11 3.16 -16.34
CA THR A 22 1.48 2.64 -16.46
C THR A 22 1.68 2.39 -17.95
N PHE A 23 2.49 3.24 -18.60
CA PHE A 23 2.96 3.03 -19.96
C PHE A 23 3.87 1.78 -19.97
N GLY A 24 3.25 0.61 -19.93
CA GLY A 24 3.87 -0.70 -19.85
C GLY A 24 3.18 -1.67 -20.80
N LEU A 25 3.94 -2.63 -21.31
CA LEU A 25 3.41 -3.76 -22.09
C LEU A 25 2.20 -4.38 -21.38
N ALA A 26 1.17 -4.76 -22.13
CA ALA A 26 -0.01 -5.43 -21.57
C ALA A 26 0.44 -6.61 -20.68
N PRO A 27 -0.12 -6.75 -19.47
CA PRO A 27 0.34 -7.75 -18.52
C PRO A 27 0.19 -9.15 -19.10
N HIS A 28 1.14 -10.04 -18.77
CA HIS A 28 1.07 -11.42 -19.25
C HIS A 28 -0.27 -12.05 -18.84
N PRO A 29 -0.97 -12.80 -19.71
CA PRO A 29 -2.31 -13.32 -19.41
C PRO A 29 -2.39 -14.11 -18.09
N ASP A 30 -1.34 -14.85 -17.75
CA ASP A 30 -1.28 -15.60 -16.50
C ASP A 30 -1.11 -14.71 -15.26
N ASN A 31 -0.40 -13.58 -15.38
CA ASN A 31 -0.27 -12.59 -14.30
C ASN A 31 -1.61 -11.89 -14.06
N HIS A 32 -2.30 -11.52 -15.14
CA HIS A 32 -3.62 -10.91 -15.06
C HIS A 32 -4.66 -11.89 -14.50
N ARG A 33 -4.61 -13.17 -14.90
CA ARG A 33 -5.44 -14.24 -14.31
C ARG A 33 -5.17 -14.40 -12.81
N PHE A 34 -3.89 -14.43 -12.42
CA PHE A 34 -3.48 -14.49 -11.02
C PHE A 34 -4.03 -13.31 -10.20
N ALA A 35 -3.92 -12.08 -10.70
CA ALA A 35 -4.45 -10.89 -10.06
C ALA A 35 -5.98 -10.99 -9.87
N ARG A 36 -6.72 -11.34 -10.93
CA ARG A 36 -8.19 -11.46 -10.87
C ARG A 36 -8.67 -12.56 -9.90
N GLN A 37 -8.01 -13.70 -9.86
CA GLN A 37 -8.31 -14.77 -8.91
C GLN A 37 -7.99 -14.33 -7.47
N THR A 38 -6.87 -13.64 -7.27
CA THR A 38 -6.48 -13.08 -5.96
C THR A 38 -7.49 -12.05 -5.47
N VAL A 39 -7.94 -11.12 -6.33
CA VAL A 39 -9.00 -10.15 -5.98
C VAL A 39 -10.29 -10.87 -5.59
N ALA A 40 -10.70 -11.89 -6.35
CA ALA A 40 -11.92 -12.64 -6.02
C ALA A 40 -11.81 -13.33 -4.64
N GLN A 41 -10.68 -13.97 -4.34
CA GLN A 41 -10.42 -14.56 -3.03
C GLN A 41 -10.41 -13.51 -1.91
N MET A 42 -9.72 -12.40 -2.13
CA MET A 42 -9.66 -11.30 -1.17
C MET A 42 -11.05 -10.76 -0.87
N LEU A 43 -11.85 -10.41 -1.88
CA LEU A 43 -13.20 -9.87 -1.67
C LEU A 43 -14.17 -10.90 -1.08
N TYR A 44 -14.00 -12.18 -1.42
CA TYR A 44 -14.78 -13.25 -0.80
C TYR A 44 -14.47 -13.33 0.70
N HIS A 45 -13.19 -13.31 1.05
CA HIS A 45 -12.76 -13.38 2.44
C HIS A 45 -13.15 -12.13 3.23
N VAL A 46 -12.95 -10.94 2.65
CA VAL A 46 -13.44 -9.67 3.20
C VAL A 46 -14.94 -9.76 3.48
N GLY A 47 -15.74 -10.13 2.48
CA GLY A 47 -17.20 -10.25 2.60
C GLY A 47 -17.63 -11.23 3.69
N CYS A 48 -16.91 -12.36 3.84
CA CYS A 48 -17.16 -13.33 4.91
C CYS A 48 -16.82 -12.81 6.31
N GLU A 49 -15.84 -11.91 6.42
CA GLU A 49 -15.33 -11.39 7.70
C GLU A 49 -15.95 -10.04 8.11
N LEU A 50 -16.72 -9.37 7.23
CA LEU A 50 -17.40 -8.11 7.55
C LEU A 50 -18.14 -8.12 8.91
N PRO A 51 -18.87 -9.19 9.31
CA PRO A 51 -19.55 -9.21 10.61
C PRO A 51 -18.60 -9.24 11.80
N ASN A 52 -17.39 -9.78 11.61
CA ASN A 52 -16.37 -9.90 12.65
C ASN A 52 -15.50 -8.65 12.78
N ILE A 53 -15.45 -7.84 11.72
CA ILE A 53 -14.63 -6.63 11.63
C ILE A 53 -15.27 -5.45 12.38
N GLY A 54 -16.56 -5.52 12.70
CA GLY A 54 -17.25 -4.62 13.63
C GLY A 54 -18.63 -4.19 13.13
N VAL A 55 -19.49 -3.74 14.05
CA VAL A 55 -20.79 -3.11 13.73
C VAL A 55 -20.49 -1.68 13.29
N ASP A 56 -20.15 -1.52 12.02
CA ASP A 56 -19.92 -0.23 11.39
C ASP A 56 -20.99 0.00 10.31
N PRO A 57 -21.67 1.16 10.24
CA PRO A 57 -22.41 1.54 9.02
C PRO A 57 -21.56 1.36 7.75
N ASP A 58 -20.24 1.53 7.84
CA ASP A 58 -19.31 1.33 6.71
C ASP A 58 -19.19 -0.14 6.27
N ALA A 59 -19.40 -1.10 7.18
CA ALA A 59 -19.43 -2.53 6.83
C ALA A 59 -20.60 -2.87 5.91
N GLY A 60 -21.73 -2.16 6.02
CA GLY A 60 -22.87 -2.34 5.13
C GLY A 60 -22.61 -1.81 3.72
N PHE A 61 -21.82 -0.74 3.58
CA PHE A 61 -21.36 -0.25 2.29
C PHE A 61 -20.33 -1.19 1.66
N ALA A 62 -19.35 -1.67 2.44
CA ALA A 62 -18.40 -2.69 2.00
C ALA A 62 -19.15 -3.95 1.51
N ALA A 63 -20.18 -4.41 2.24
CA ALA A 63 -21.03 -5.54 1.86
C ALA A 63 -21.76 -5.30 0.52
N ALA A 64 -22.28 -4.09 0.30
CA ALA A 64 -22.97 -3.76 -0.95
C ALA A 64 -22.02 -3.80 -2.15
N TRP A 65 -20.80 -3.28 -1.99
CA TRP A 65 -19.79 -3.32 -3.04
C TRP A 65 -19.25 -4.73 -3.29
N THR A 66 -19.01 -5.54 -2.25
CA THR A 66 -18.64 -6.96 -2.42
C THR A 66 -19.74 -7.75 -3.12
N ALA A 67 -21.01 -7.53 -2.76
CA ALA A 67 -22.14 -8.13 -3.45
C ALA A 67 -22.16 -7.76 -4.95
N ARG A 68 -21.96 -6.47 -5.28
CA ARG A 68 -21.87 -6.02 -6.69
C ARG A 68 -20.75 -6.74 -7.45
N TYR A 69 -19.59 -6.94 -6.83
CA TYR A 69 -18.48 -7.68 -7.46
C TYR A 69 -18.87 -9.11 -7.86
N PHE A 70 -19.53 -9.85 -6.97
CA PHE A 70 -19.90 -11.24 -7.24
C PHE A 70 -21.09 -11.37 -8.19
N VAL A 71 -22.08 -10.47 -8.11
CA VAL A 71 -23.23 -10.43 -9.03
C VAL A 71 -22.77 -10.15 -10.48
N THR A 72 -21.94 -9.14 -10.68
CA THR A 72 -21.45 -8.77 -12.03
C THR A 72 -20.66 -9.88 -12.71
N ARG A 73 -20.05 -10.81 -11.95
CA ARG A 73 -19.26 -11.92 -12.49
C ARG A 73 -19.97 -13.27 -12.55
N GLN A 74 -21.07 -13.46 -11.82
CA GLN A 74 -21.88 -14.68 -11.89
C GLN A 74 -22.89 -14.69 -13.04
N GLY A 75 -23.06 -13.56 -13.75
CA GLY A 75 -23.92 -13.49 -14.93
C GLY A 75 -25.42 -13.34 -14.64
N ASP A 76 -25.80 -13.30 -13.36
CA ASP A 76 -27.17 -12.99 -12.96
C ASP A 76 -27.35 -11.48 -12.77
N ALA A 77 -28.32 -10.96 -13.51
CA ALA A 77 -28.70 -9.56 -13.51
C ALA A 77 -29.38 -9.18 -12.18
N LEU A 78 -28.59 -8.75 -11.19
CA LEU A 78 -29.05 -7.78 -10.21
C LEU A 78 -28.44 -6.42 -10.54
N VAL A 79 -29.26 -5.64 -11.25
CA VAL A 79 -29.13 -4.23 -11.58
C VAL A 79 -28.04 -3.92 -12.61
N SER A 80 -28.54 -3.61 -13.82
CA SER A 80 -27.94 -2.64 -14.74
C SER A 80 -27.67 -1.33 -13.98
N ALA A 81 -26.58 -1.28 -13.23
CA ALA A 81 -26.04 -0.05 -12.69
C ALA A 81 -24.91 0.35 -13.64
N THR A 82 -25.16 1.44 -14.33
CA THR A 82 -24.23 2.15 -15.19
C THR A 82 -22.83 2.18 -14.59
N THR A 83 -21.84 2.22 -15.47
CA THR A 83 -20.43 2.54 -15.24
C THR A 83 -20.19 3.90 -14.55
N ASP A 84 -21.22 4.51 -13.94
CA ASP A 84 -21.07 5.72 -13.16
C ASP A 84 -20.57 5.39 -11.76
N ASP A 85 -19.37 5.87 -11.48
CA ASP A 85 -18.70 5.87 -10.18
C ASP A 85 -19.47 6.63 -9.08
N MET A 86 -20.64 7.19 -9.38
CA MET A 86 -21.43 8.07 -8.51
C MET A 86 -22.69 7.46 -7.89
N ILE A 87 -23.06 6.21 -8.22
CA ILE A 87 -24.23 5.60 -7.56
C ILE A 87 -23.81 5.03 -6.21
N LEU A 88 -24.10 5.77 -5.14
CA LEU A 88 -24.07 5.26 -3.77
C LEU A 88 -24.97 4.02 -3.69
N LEU A 89 -24.37 2.85 -3.51
CA LEU A 89 -25.15 1.64 -3.23
C LEU A 89 -25.75 1.76 -1.83
N PRO A 90 -27.03 1.42 -1.63
CA PRO A 90 -27.58 1.36 -0.28
C PRO A 90 -26.80 0.31 0.53
N ALA A 91 -26.46 0.65 1.77
CA ALA A 91 -25.87 -0.30 2.69
C ALA A 91 -26.78 -1.53 2.86
N ILE A 92 -26.20 -2.72 2.88
CA ILE A 92 -26.91 -3.98 3.11
C ILE A 92 -26.46 -4.61 4.44
N ASP A 93 -27.22 -5.58 4.94
CA ASP A 93 -26.83 -6.31 6.15
C ASP A 93 -25.57 -7.16 5.88
N ALA A 94 -24.49 -6.82 6.57
CA ALA A 94 -23.19 -7.49 6.41
C ALA A 94 -23.21 -8.95 6.89
N ALA A 95 -24.03 -9.29 7.89
CA ALA A 95 -24.16 -10.64 8.40
C ALA A 95 -24.93 -11.53 7.42
N GLU A 96 -26.03 -11.04 6.86
CA GLU A 96 -26.76 -11.74 5.81
C GLU A 96 -25.90 -11.94 4.56
N HIS A 97 -25.15 -10.91 4.14
CA HIS A 97 -24.23 -11.02 3.01
C HIS A 97 -23.12 -12.05 3.25
N ALA A 98 -22.50 -12.03 4.44
CA ALA A 98 -21.48 -13.01 4.80
C ALA A 98 -22.02 -14.44 4.83
N MET A 99 -23.25 -14.65 5.35
CA MET A 99 -23.91 -15.94 5.30
C MET A 99 -24.13 -16.40 3.86
N PHE A 100 -24.65 -15.52 3.00
CA PHE A 100 -24.83 -15.82 1.58
C PHE A 100 -23.51 -16.24 0.92
N LEU A 101 -22.42 -15.50 1.14
CA LEU A 101 -21.12 -15.86 0.56
C LEU A 101 -20.64 -17.23 1.05
N ARG A 102 -20.77 -17.53 2.34
CA ARG A 102 -20.36 -18.82 2.92
C ARG A 102 -21.17 -20.00 2.36
N ASP A 103 -22.41 -19.75 1.95
CA ASP A 103 -23.29 -20.76 1.32
C ASP A 103 -23.01 -20.91 -0.19
N THR A 104 -22.24 -20.01 -0.80
CA THR A 104 -21.80 -20.11 -2.20
C THR A 104 -20.50 -20.89 -2.35
N THR A 105 -20.20 -21.35 -3.57
CA THR A 105 -18.90 -21.96 -3.87
C THR A 105 -17.82 -20.88 -3.80
N PRO A 106 -16.74 -21.08 -3.01
CA PRO A 106 -15.66 -20.10 -2.95
C PRO A 106 -15.00 -19.95 -4.33
N PRO A 107 -14.41 -18.78 -4.62
CA PRO A 107 -13.67 -18.58 -5.87
C PRO A 107 -12.55 -19.61 -6.04
N ASP A 108 -12.06 -19.76 -7.27
CA ASP A 108 -10.87 -20.57 -7.52
C ASP A 108 -9.64 -19.99 -6.82
N GLU A 109 -8.71 -20.85 -6.41
CA GLU A 109 -7.41 -20.42 -5.92
C GLU A 109 -6.57 -19.77 -7.05
N PRO A 110 -5.71 -18.78 -6.73
CA PRO A 110 -4.84 -18.16 -7.72
C PRO A 110 -3.87 -19.16 -8.34
N THR A 111 -3.70 -19.07 -9.67
CA THR A 111 -2.77 -19.95 -10.39
C THR A 111 -1.34 -19.83 -9.87
N LEU A 112 -0.71 -20.97 -9.61
CA LEU A 112 0.65 -21.02 -9.07
C LEU A 112 1.74 -20.99 -10.14
N CYS A 113 1.33 -21.05 -11.42
CA CYS A 113 2.18 -21.18 -12.60
C CYS A 113 2.29 -19.85 -13.37
N CYS A 114 2.59 -18.75 -12.68
CA CYS A 114 2.89 -17.46 -13.30
C CYS A 114 4.13 -16.82 -12.69
N THR A 115 4.71 -15.84 -13.40
CA THR A 115 5.92 -15.12 -12.94
C THR A 115 5.71 -14.47 -11.59
N VAL A 116 4.55 -13.83 -11.38
CA VAL A 116 4.19 -13.18 -10.12
C VAL A 116 4.21 -14.15 -8.95
N SER A 117 3.56 -15.30 -9.10
CA SER A 117 3.53 -16.33 -8.05
C SER A 117 4.94 -16.87 -7.76
N ALA A 118 5.76 -17.07 -8.79
CA ALA A 118 7.15 -17.50 -8.63
C ALA A 118 7.99 -16.44 -7.89
N ASN A 119 7.87 -15.17 -8.25
CA ASN A 119 8.63 -14.07 -7.65
C ASN A 119 8.17 -13.77 -6.22
N LEU A 120 6.86 -13.86 -5.91
CA LEU A 120 6.35 -13.76 -4.53
C LEU A 120 6.97 -14.85 -3.63
N ARG A 121 7.07 -16.10 -4.11
CA ARG A 121 7.75 -17.17 -3.37
C ARG A 121 9.25 -16.92 -3.22
N ALA A 122 9.90 -16.42 -4.27
CA ALA A 122 11.32 -16.09 -4.25
C ALA A 122 11.59 -14.97 -3.23
N LEU A 123 10.79 -13.90 -3.23
CA LEU A 123 10.85 -12.82 -2.23
C LEU A 123 10.63 -13.34 -0.82
N GLN A 124 9.60 -14.17 -0.60
CA GLN A 124 9.33 -14.74 0.72
C GLN A 124 10.54 -15.50 1.26
N ARG A 125 11.14 -16.36 0.43
CA ARG A 125 12.33 -17.15 0.79
C ARG A 125 13.56 -16.26 1.00
N LEU A 126 13.84 -15.35 0.07
CA LEU A 126 15.06 -14.53 0.05
C LEU A 126 15.08 -13.51 1.18
N LEU A 127 13.93 -12.91 1.50
CA LEU A 127 13.80 -11.83 2.48
C LEU A 127 13.25 -12.30 3.82
N HIS A 128 13.04 -13.60 3.98
CA HIS A 128 12.42 -14.19 5.17
C HIS A 128 11.10 -13.47 5.53
N LEU A 129 10.24 -13.25 4.53
CA LEU A 129 8.92 -12.66 4.76
C LEU A 129 8.04 -13.68 5.48
N SER A 130 7.27 -13.20 6.45
CA SER A 130 6.19 -13.98 7.04
C SER A 130 5.10 -14.26 6.00
N ASP A 131 4.26 -15.27 6.26
CA ASP A 131 3.08 -15.52 5.41
C ASP A 131 2.15 -14.31 5.38
N PHE A 132 2.06 -13.56 6.48
CA PHE A 132 1.31 -12.30 6.55
C PHE A 132 1.83 -11.27 5.54
N GLU A 133 3.14 -11.00 5.56
CA GLU A 133 3.76 -10.03 4.65
C GLU A 133 3.66 -10.47 3.19
N ARG A 134 3.82 -11.76 2.90
CA ARG A 134 3.61 -12.28 1.54
C ARG A 134 2.16 -12.05 1.09
N SER A 135 1.18 -12.33 1.95
CA SER A 135 -0.22 -12.12 1.63
C SER A 135 -0.55 -10.64 1.43
N MET A 136 0.03 -9.75 2.23
CA MET A 136 -0.06 -8.29 2.03
C MET A 136 0.45 -7.89 0.64
N LEU A 137 1.66 -8.35 0.25
CA LEU A 137 2.20 -8.08 -1.09
C LEU A 137 1.33 -8.66 -2.21
N GLN A 138 0.77 -9.84 -1.99
CA GLN A 138 -0.12 -10.48 -2.95
C GLN A 138 -1.42 -9.66 -3.14
N TRP A 139 -2.03 -9.17 -2.05
CA TRP A 139 -3.22 -8.32 -2.13
C TRP A 139 -2.89 -6.97 -2.77
N ALA A 140 -1.79 -6.33 -2.35
CA ALA A 140 -1.34 -5.06 -2.91
C ALA A 140 -1.11 -5.14 -4.43
N TYR A 141 -0.41 -6.19 -4.90
CA TYR A 141 -0.24 -6.45 -6.32
C TYR A 141 -1.57 -6.66 -7.05
N ALA A 142 -2.49 -7.43 -6.46
CA ALA A 142 -3.76 -7.78 -7.10
C ALA A 142 -4.68 -6.56 -7.29
N LEU A 143 -4.63 -5.59 -6.37
CA LEU A 143 -5.37 -4.33 -6.48
C LEU A 143 -4.93 -3.50 -7.69
N VAL A 144 -3.63 -3.46 -7.97
CA VAL A 144 -3.09 -2.74 -9.15
C VAL A 144 -3.32 -3.56 -10.43
N GLY A 145 -3.04 -4.86 -10.41
CA GLY A 145 -3.06 -5.71 -11.60
C GLY A 145 -4.44 -6.09 -12.14
N ALA A 146 -5.52 -5.84 -11.40
CA ALA A 146 -6.88 -6.19 -11.83
C ALA A 146 -7.54 -5.14 -12.74
N HIS A 147 -6.96 -3.93 -12.86
CA HIS A 147 -7.53 -2.78 -13.60
C HIS A 147 -9.01 -2.48 -13.26
N ASP A 148 -9.43 -2.84 -12.06
CA ASP A 148 -10.79 -2.67 -11.54
C ASP A 148 -10.69 -1.81 -10.29
N THR A 149 -11.44 -0.71 -10.23
CA THR A 149 -11.42 0.21 -9.07
C THR A 149 -12.32 -0.28 -7.95
N LEU A 150 -13.25 -1.22 -8.23
CA LEU A 150 -14.22 -1.73 -7.27
C LEU A 150 -13.55 -2.36 -6.03
N PRO A 151 -12.52 -3.23 -6.16
CA PRO A 151 -11.81 -3.76 -5.00
C PRO A 151 -11.29 -2.66 -4.08
N SER A 152 -10.62 -1.64 -4.62
CA SER A 152 -10.12 -0.50 -3.84
C SER A 152 -11.26 0.24 -3.13
N LYS A 153 -12.43 0.40 -3.76
CA LYS A 153 -13.62 0.98 -3.13
C LYS A 153 -14.16 0.14 -1.96
N VAL A 154 -14.15 -1.18 -2.07
CA VAL A 154 -14.53 -2.05 -0.94
C VAL A 154 -13.59 -1.81 0.23
N LEU A 155 -12.27 -1.79 -0.02
CA LEU A 155 -11.28 -1.64 1.03
C LEU A 155 -11.25 -0.22 1.63
N SER A 156 -11.65 0.81 0.88
CA SER A 156 -11.76 2.18 1.41
C SER A 156 -12.91 2.35 2.40
N HIS A 157 -13.94 1.51 2.30
CA HIS A 157 -15.02 1.46 3.32
C HIS A 157 -14.60 0.68 4.59
N LEU A 158 -13.41 0.07 4.63
CA LEU A 158 -12.90 -0.59 5.82
C LEU A 158 -12.02 0.38 6.61
N VAL A 159 -12.67 1.35 7.24
CA VAL A 159 -12.03 2.46 7.95
C VAL A 159 -11.52 2.05 9.33
N PHE A 160 -10.30 2.49 9.66
CA PHE A 160 -9.67 2.27 10.95
C PHE A 160 -10.06 3.39 11.93
N ARG A 161 -10.79 3.04 12.99
CA ARG A 161 -11.18 3.97 14.05
C ARG A 161 -10.02 4.33 14.99
N ASP A 162 -9.21 3.34 15.30
CA ASP A 162 -8.02 3.43 16.15
C ASP A 162 -7.04 2.30 15.82
N GLU A 163 -5.86 2.32 16.44
CA GLU A 163 -4.83 1.31 16.20
C GLU A 163 -5.26 -0.11 16.61
N ALA A 164 -6.02 -0.25 17.69
CA ALA A 164 -6.47 -1.55 18.15
C ALA A 164 -7.53 -2.14 17.21
N HIS A 165 -8.41 -1.29 16.66
CA HIS A 165 -9.36 -1.65 15.62
C HIS A 165 -8.65 -2.08 14.34
N ARG A 166 -7.67 -1.29 13.87
CA ARG A 166 -6.80 -1.64 12.74
C ARG A 166 -6.19 -3.02 12.92
N HIS A 167 -5.55 -3.27 14.06
CA HIS A 167 -4.87 -4.54 14.32
C HIS A 167 -5.84 -5.73 14.35
N ARG A 168 -7.04 -5.58 14.94
CA ARG A 168 -8.07 -6.63 14.95
C ARG A 168 -8.63 -6.91 13.56
N MET A 169 -8.95 -5.87 12.80
CA MET A 169 -9.49 -5.97 11.44
C MET A 169 -8.50 -6.69 10.52
N ILE A 170 -7.25 -6.22 10.45
CA ILE A 170 -6.22 -6.85 9.62
C ILE A 170 -5.93 -8.29 10.10
N ALA A 171 -5.93 -8.54 11.41
CA ALA A 171 -5.72 -9.89 11.95
C ALA A 171 -6.83 -10.86 11.50
N ALA A 172 -8.09 -10.42 11.53
CA ALA A 172 -9.23 -11.21 11.05
C ALA A 172 -9.11 -11.50 9.55
N LEU A 173 -8.85 -10.45 8.74
CA LEU A 173 -8.77 -10.53 7.28
C LEU A 173 -7.58 -11.32 6.73
N PHE A 174 -6.51 -11.45 7.50
CA PHE A 174 -5.35 -12.23 7.08
C PHE A 174 -5.22 -13.56 7.83
N GLY A 175 -6.15 -13.87 8.74
CA GLY A 175 -6.13 -15.08 9.55
C GLY A 175 -4.91 -15.20 10.46
N VAL A 176 -4.41 -14.08 10.99
CA VAL A 176 -3.21 -14.03 11.85
C VAL A 176 -3.54 -13.49 13.24
N SER A 177 -2.57 -13.58 14.15
CA SER A 177 -2.76 -13.02 15.50
C SER A 177 -2.69 -11.49 15.49
N VAL A 178 -3.46 -10.83 16.35
CA VAL A 178 -3.39 -9.38 16.57
C VAL A 178 -1.95 -8.93 16.91
N LYS A 179 -1.22 -9.73 17.68
CA LYS A 179 0.19 -9.47 18.03
C LYS A 179 1.11 -9.45 16.81
N THR A 180 0.85 -10.30 15.81
CA THR A 180 1.60 -10.30 14.55
C THR A 180 1.42 -8.97 13.83
N VAL A 181 0.17 -8.49 13.76
CA VAL A 181 -0.15 -7.22 13.11
C VAL A 181 0.40 -6.04 13.90
N GLU A 182 0.26 -6.03 15.22
CA GLU A 182 0.83 -5.02 16.09
C GLU A 182 2.34 -4.91 15.90
N SER A 183 3.05 -6.04 15.88
CA SER A 183 4.50 -6.06 15.61
C SER A 183 4.86 -5.50 14.23
N TYR A 184 4.00 -5.68 13.23
CA TYR A 184 4.21 -5.16 11.88
C TYR A 184 4.09 -3.63 11.82
N PHE A 185 3.20 -3.01 12.60
CA PHE A 185 3.02 -1.56 12.63
C PHE A 185 3.88 -0.82 13.67
N THR A 186 4.43 -1.52 14.66
CA THR A 186 5.26 -0.93 15.73
C THR A 186 6.78 -1.05 15.48
N SER A 187 7.18 -1.75 14.42
CA SER A 187 8.58 -1.90 14.02
C SER A 187 8.80 -1.29 12.63
N ILE A 188 10.07 -1.09 12.25
CA ILE A 188 10.40 -0.64 10.90
C ILE A 188 9.72 -1.54 9.89
N ASN A 189 8.82 -0.95 9.12
CA ASN A 189 8.08 -1.68 8.12
C ASN A 189 9.00 -1.98 6.93
N ARG A 190 9.44 -3.23 6.81
CA ARG A 190 10.36 -3.60 5.73
C ARG A 190 9.72 -3.59 4.35
N LEU A 191 8.40 -3.78 4.22
CA LEU A 191 7.75 -3.70 2.90
C LEU A 191 7.74 -2.26 2.41
N LEU A 192 7.51 -1.31 3.31
CA LEU A 192 7.64 0.12 3.04
C LEU A 192 9.09 0.52 2.76
N ALA A 193 10.03 0.11 3.62
CA ALA A 193 11.45 0.45 3.48
C ALA A 193 12.09 -0.14 2.22
N LEU A 194 11.60 -1.30 1.75
CA LEU A 194 12.01 -1.90 0.47
C LEU A 194 11.36 -1.22 -0.75
N GLY A 195 10.46 -0.26 -0.54
CA GLY A 195 9.75 0.45 -1.59
C GLY A 195 8.66 -0.39 -2.26
N PHE A 196 8.08 -1.39 -1.59
CA PHE A 196 6.99 -2.19 -2.17
C PHE A 196 5.60 -1.60 -1.94
N LEU A 197 5.44 -0.86 -0.83
CA LEU A 197 4.21 -0.15 -0.49
C LEU A 197 4.43 1.36 -0.60
N ALA A 198 3.42 2.09 -1.05
CA ALA A 198 3.49 3.53 -1.22
C ALA A 198 3.47 4.24 0.14
N PRO A 199 4.49 5.06 0.47
CA PRO A 199 4.53 5.74 1.76
C PRO A 199 3.42 6.76 1.96
N ASN A 200 2.94 7.39 0.90
CA ASN A 200 1.93 8.44 0.99
C ASN A 200 0.66 7.96 1.69
N GLU A 201 0.08 6.90 1.15
CA GLU A 201 -1.14 6.30 1.68
C GLU A 201 -0.82 5.50 2.94
N PHE A 202 0.32 4.79 2.94
CA PHE A 202 0.71 4.02 4.10
C PHE A 202 0.95 4.89 5.34
N GLN A 203 1.20 6.19 5.26
CA GLN A 203 1.36 7.03 6.46
C GLN A 203 0.03 7.56 6.98
N ILE A 204 -0.96 7.72 6.09
CA ILE A 204 -2.34 8.10 6.44
C ILE A 204 -3.01 6.98 7.23
N LYS A 205 -2.90 5.72 6.77
CA LYS A 205 -3.45 4.51 7.42
C LYS A 205 -4.89 4.74 7.93
N GLN A 206 -5.77 5.33 7.12
CA GLN A 206 -7.15 5.57 7.53
C GLN A 206 -8.05 4.40 7.20
N CYS A 207 -7.72 3.63 6.17
CA CYS A 207 -8.48 2.45 5.77
C CYS A 207 -7.56 1.32 5.28
N LEU A 208 -8.16 0.17 4.95
CA LEU A 208 -7.42 -0.98 4.45
C LEU A 208 -6.82 -0.74 3.06
N ALA A 209 -7.44 0.09 2.22
CA ALA A 209 -6.88 0.44 0.92
C ALA A 209 -5.52 1.12 1.07
N ASP A 210 -5.40 2.05 2.03
CA ASP A 210 -4.20 2.86 2.25
C ASP A 210 -2.95 2.04 2.58
N VAL A 211 -3.12 0.93 3.31
CA VAL A 211 -2.00 0.07 3.72
C VAL A 211 -1.63 -1.00 2.68
N LEU A 212 -2.34 -1.05 1.55
CA LEU A 212 -2.17 -2.01 0.47
C LEU A 212 -1.85 -1.35 -0.88
N VAL A 213 -1.53 -0.05 -0.89
CA VAL A 213 -1.13 0.63 -2.12
C VAL A 213 0.27 0.14 -2.53
N ALA A 214 0.33 -0.59 -3.64
CA ALA A 214 1.59 -1.07 -4.22
C ALA A 214 2.29 0.02 -5.01
N THR A 215 3.63 -0.01 -5.00
CA THR A 215 4.45 0.83 -5.88
C THR A 215 4.70 0.14 -7.22
N ASP A 216 5.13 0.92 -8.21
CA ASP A 216 5.65 0.41 -9.48
C ASP A 216 6.85 -0.52 -9.28
N SER A 217 7.66 -0.31 -8.23
CA SER A 217 8.75 -1.22 -7.88
C SER A 217 8.27 -2.61 -7.54
N LEU A 218 7.17 -2.75 -6.78
CA LEU A 218 6.59 -4.06 -6.50
C LEU A 218 6.11 -4.72 -7.79
N VAL A 219 5.36 -3.99 -8.62
CA VAL A 219 4.83 -4.52 -9.89
C VAL A 219 5.98 -4.97 -10.80
N ARG A 220 6.99 -4.12 -11.00
CA ARG A 220 8.18 -4.43 -11.80
C ARG A 220 8.87 -5.70 -11.31
N VAL A 221 9.10 -5.81 -10.00
CA VAL A 221 9.76 -6.99 -9.41
C VAL A 221 8.92 -8.26 -9.59
N LEU A 222 7.60 -8.18 -9.45
CA LEU A 222 6.73 -9.35 -9.54
C LEU A 222 6.47 -9.80 -10.99
N GLU A 223 6.42 -8.88 -11.94
CA GLU A 223 6.12 -9.21 -13.33
C GLU A 223 7.36 -9.58 -14.15
N THR A 224 8.56 -9.16 -13.73
CA THR A 224 9.78 -9.45 -14.49
C THR A 224 10.20 -10.91 -14.31
N PRO A 225 10.46 -11.67 -15.39
CA PRO A 225 10.90 -13.06 -15.29
C PRO A 225 12.35 -13.15 -14.79
N ILE A 226 12.50 -13.36 -13.47
CA ILE A 226 13.79 -13.44 -12.79
C ILE A 226 14.19 -14.91 -12.61
N ARG A 227 15.42 -15.24 -13.01
CA ARG A 227 15.91 -16.63 -13.05
C ARG A 227 16.86 -17.00 -11.90
N SER A 228 17.21 -16.06 -11.03
CA SER A 228 18.16 -16.29 -9.92
C SER A 228 17.92 -15.34 -8.75
N ASP A 229 18.36 -15.75 -7.56
CA ASP A 229 18.32 -14.92 -6.36
C ASP A 229 19.17 -13.65 -6.52
N ASP A 230 20.33 -13.75 -7.17
CA ASP A 230 21.20 -12.59 -7.43
C ASP A 230 20.54 -11.59 -8.40
N GLY A 231 19.81 -12.10 -9.41
CA GLY A 231 19.02 -11.25 -10.31
C GLY A 231 17.88 -10.54 -9.58
N LEU A 232 17.25 -11.21 -8.61
CA LEU A 232 16.21 -10.61 -7.77
C LEU A 232 16.80 -9.51 -6.87
N VAL A 233 17.95 -9.77 -6.25
CA VAL A 233 18.67 -8.78 -5.43
C VAL A 233 19.09 -7.59 -6.27
N ALA A 234 19.64 -7.81 -7.47
CA ALA A 234 20.03 -6.74 -8.37
C ALA A 234 18.85 -5.84 -8.71
N MET A 235 17.69 -6.43 -9.03
CA MET A 235 16.46 -5.69 -9.32
C MET A 235 15.92 -4.92 -8.12
N LEU A 236 16.00 -5.50 -6.92
CA LEU A 236 15.66 -4.78 -5.69
C LEU A 236 16.62 -3.61 -5.42
N LEU A 237 17.87 -3.67 -5.89
CA LEU A 237 18.85 -2.60 -5.75
C LEU A 237 18.85 -1.61 -6.92
N GLU A 238 18.06 -1.85 -7.97
CA GLU A 238 17.89 -0.90 -9.06
C GLU A 238 17.26 0.38 -8.51
N HIS A 239 17.87 1.51 -8.88
CA HIS A 239 17.41 2.82 -8.47
C HIS A 239 15.97 3.06 -8.95
N GLU A 240 15.13 3.55 -8.07
CA GLU A 240 13.74 3.86 -8.36
C GLU A 240 13.66 5.27 -8.96
N ALA A 241 13.09 5.41 -10.16
CA ALA A 241 12.73 6.72 -10.67
C ALA A 241 11.49 7.19 -9.91
N ASP A 242 11.63 8.27 -9.15
CA ASP A 242 10.51 8.88 -8.45
C ASP A 242 9.77 9.79 -9.43
N SER A 243 8.52 9.48 -9.76
CA SER A 243 7.75 10.26 -10.75
C SER A 243 7.63 11.72 -10.37
N GLU A 244 7.56 12.02 -9.07
CA GLU A 244 7.47 13.40 -8.57
C GLU A 244 8.74 14.20 -8.88
N LEU A 245 9.90 13.54 -8.90
CA LEU A 245 11.19 14.14 -9.23
C LEU A 245 11.44 14.27 -10.75
N LEU A 246 10.52 13.79 -11.59
CA LEU A 246 10.59 13.89 -13.04
C LEU A 246 9.78 15.06 -13.62
N THR A 247 9.12 15.86 -12.77
CA THR A 247 8.22 16.95 -13.20
C THR A 247 8.97 18.29 -13.39
N ASP A 248 8.54 19.08 -14.40
CA ASP A 248 9.09 20.43 -14.65
C ASP A 248 8.58 21.46 -13.61
N GLU A 249 9.43 22.42 -13.27
CA GLU A 249 9.45 23.17 -11.99
C GLU A 249 8.29 24.14 -11.66
N ASP A 250 7.44 24.55 -12.61
CA ASP A 250 6.57 25.73 -12.41
C ASP A 250 5.14 25.41 -11.90
N ASP A 251 4.55 24.26 -12.25
CA ASP A 251 3.20 23.85 -11.77
C ASP A 251 3.25 22.89 -10.56
N SER A 252 4.44 22.37 -10.21
CA SER A 252 4.61 21.25 -9.28
C SER A 252 4.52 21.61 -7.80
N ARG A 253 4.90 22.85 -7.41
CA ARG A 253 4.98 23.19 -5.98
C ARG A 253 3.62 23.13 -5.29
N THR A 254 2.59 23.77 -5.84
CA THR A 254 1.26 23.78 -5.21
C THR A 254 0.73 22.35 -5.06
N THR A 255 0.89 21.54 -6.10
CA THR A 255 0.49 20.12 -6.09
C THR A 255 1.25 19.29 -5.06
N LEU A 256 2.55 19.52 -4.85
CA LEU A 256 3.33 18.83 -3.81
C LEU A 256 2.78 19.10 -2.41
N PHE A 257 2.46 20.35 -2.08
CA PHE A 257 1.94 20.72 -0.75
C PHE A 257 0.46 20.38 -0.57
N GLU A 258 -0.28 20.15 -1.66
CA GLU A 258 -1.63 19.57 -1.62
C GLU A 258 -1.60 18.05 -1.40
N THR A 259 -0.55 17.38 -1.88
CA THR A 259 -0.45 15.91 -1.87
C THR A 259 0.26 15.38 -0.62
N TYR A 260 1.34 16.06 -0.18
CA TYR A 260 2.22 15.57 0.88
C TYR A 260 2.15 16.42 2.16
N PRO A 261 2.46 15.84 3.33
CA PRO A 261 2.78 16.61 4.52
C PRO A 261 3.87 17.65 4.24
N GLY A 262 3.80 18.82 4.88
CA GLY A 262 4.64 19.97 4.54
C GLY A 262 6.15 19.71 4.64
N ASP A 263 6.59 18.88 5.59
CA ASP A 263 7.99 18.47 5.74
C ASP A 263 8.46 17.55 4.61
N ILE A 264 7.59 16.65 4.14
CA ILE A 264 7.87 15.78 2.97
C ILE A 264 7.82 16.58 1.67
N ALA A 265 6.86 17.49 1.53
CA ALA A 265 6.78 18.40 0.38
C ALA A 265 8.05 19.28 0.29
N ASP A 266 8.55 19.80 1.43
CA ASP A 266 9.81 20.53 1.49
C ASP A 266 11.00 19.65 1.04
N CYS A 267 11.02 18.36 1.37
CA CYS A 267 12.04 17.42 0.91
C CYS A 267 12.02 17.24 -0.62
N TYR A 268 10.85 17.05 -1.22
CA TYR A 268 10.70 16.95 -2.67
C TYR A 268 11.10 18.27 -3.38
N GLU A 269 10.66 19.42 -2.87
CA GLU A 269 11.03 20.73 -3.41
C GLU A 269 12.55 20.93 -3.41
N ARG A 270 13.23 20.49 -2.34
CA ARG A 270 14.69 20.52 -2.27
C ARG A 270 15.34 19.62 -3.31
N ALA A 271 14.83 18.40 -3.47
CA ALA A 271 15.35 17.44 -4.42
C ALA A 271 15.21 17.94 -5.86
N LEU A 272 14.04 18.47 -6.25
CA LEU A 272 13.81 19.11 -7.55
C LEU A 272 14.82 20.24 -7.82
N ARG A 273 15.14 21.04 -6.80
CA ARG A 273 16.13 22.12 -6.88
C ARG A 273 17.58 21.65 -6.73
N ASN A 274 17.83 20.35 -6.74
CA ASN A 274 19.15 19.75 -6.53
C ASN A 274 19.86 20.24 -5.23
N GLN A 275 19.08 20.49 -4.18
CA GLN A 275 19.60 20.92 -2.88
C GLN A 275 19.78 19.74 -1.92
N ALA A 276 20.86 19.77 -1.14
CA ALA A 276 21.06 18.79 -0.08
C ALA A 276 19.96 18.90 1.00
N MET A 277 19.58 17.73 1.52
CA MET A 277 18.69 17.58 2.66
C MET A 277 19.35 18.15 3.92
N ARG A 278 18.56 18.84 4.72
CA ARG A 278 18.88 19.26 6.08
C ARG A 278 18.63 18.09 7.03
N VAL A 279 19.13 18.21 8.26
CA VAL A 279 18.96 17.19 9.30
C VAL A 279 17.48 16.85 9.55
N HIS A 280 16.60 17.87 9.59
CA HIS A 280 15.17 17.62 9.76
C HIS A 280 14.54 16.94 8.54
N ASP A 281 14.99 17.26 7.32
CA ASP A 281 14.52 16.60 6.10
C ASP A 281 14.89 15.10 6.15
N VAL A 282 16.12 14.77 6.54
CA VAL A 282 16.56 13.37 6.70
C VAL A 282 15.74 12.65 7.76
N HIS A 283 15.47 13.30 8.89
CA HIS A 283 14.62 12.74 9.95
C HIS A 283 13.21 12.44 9.42
N ALA A 284 12.56 13.40 8.76
CA ALA A 284 11.23 13.23 8.17
C ALA A 284 11.21 12.10 7.13
N LEU A 285 12.19 12.05 6.22
CA LEU A 285 12.28 10.99 5.21
C LEU A 285 12.49 9.61 5.83
N VAL A 286 13.24 9.50 6.93
CA VAL A 286 13.42 8.22 7.62
C VAL A 286 12.10 7.74 8.21
N GLU A 287 11.34 8.61 8.89
CA GLU A 287 10.02 8.24 9.42
C GLU A 287 9.06 7.87 8.29
N TRP A 288 9.10 8.63 7.19
CA TRP A 288 8.30 8.44 5.99
C TRP A 288 8.52 7.08 5.33
N PHE A 289 9.77 6.69 5.09
CA PHE A 289 10.08 5.42 4.41
C PHE A 289 10.14 4.21 5.34
N THR A 290 10.08 4.38 6.66
CA THR A 290 10.13 3.26 7.62
C THR A 290 8.82 3.02 8.36
N GLY A 291 7.92 3.99 8.39
CA GLY A 291 6.60 3.87 8.99
C GLY A 291 6.60 3.98 10.52
N ILE A 292 7.72 4.35 11.13
CA ILE A 292 7.87 4.53 12.59
C ILE A 292 8.54 5.87 12.92
N GLU A 293 8.26 6.37 14.10
CA GLU A 293 8.88 7.58 14.63
C GLU A 293 10.30 7.31 15.15
N PHE A 294 11.16 8.32 15.02
CA PHE A 294 12.53 8.32 15.52
C PHE A 294 12.78 9.52 16.45
N HIS A 295 13.62 9.33 17.46
CA HIS A 295 14.09 10.46 18.26
C HIS A 295 15.00 11.37 17.43
N ARG A 296 14.66 12.66 17.37
CA ARG A 296 15.38 13.69 16.59
C ARG A 296 16.88 13.74 16.91
N GLU A 297 17.24 13.53 18.17
CA GLU A 297 18.61 13.52 18.68
C GLU A 297 19.52 12.48 17.99
N CYS A 298 18.94 11.42 17.41
CA CYS A 298 19.70 10.43 16.63
C CYS A 298 20.35 11.03 15.38
N PHE A 299 19.89 12.21 14.96
CA PHE A 299 20.27 12.85 13.71
C PHE A 299 21.16 14.08 13.89
N ASP A 300 21.43 14.53 15.12
CA ASP A 300 22.12 15.80 15.41
C ASP A 300 23.52 15.89 14.79
N ASP A 301 24.21 14.76 14.64
CA ASP A 301 25.56 14.69 14.05
C ASP A 301 25.57 14.49 12.53
N PHE A 302 24.41 14.44 11.85
CA PHE A 302 24.39 14.41 10.38
C PHE A 302 24.80 15.77 9.81
N GLY A 303 25.91 15.80 9.08
CA GLY A 303 26.26 16.93 8.21
C GLY A 303 25.21 17.15 7.11
N LYS A 304 25.12 18.38 6.58
CA LYS A 304 24.20 18.77 5.49
C LYS A 304 24.61 18.18 4.13
N CYS A 305 24.50 16.86 3.94
CA CYS A 305 25.16 16.20 2.79
C CYS A 305 24.32 15.19 2.00
N PHE A 306 23.07 14.88 2.37
CA PHE A 306 22.32 13.86 1.64
C PHE A 306 21.53 14.43 0.47
N ALA A 307 21.60 13.77 -0.68
CA ALA A 307 20.52 13.84 -1.67
C ALA A 307 19.32 13.02 -1.16
N PHE A 308 18.11 13.34 -1.63
CA PHE A 308 16.87 12.64 -1.26
C PHE A 308 17.00 11.13 -1.54
N GLU A 309 17.47 10.80 -2.74
CA GLU A 309 17.69 9.45 -3.22
C GLU A 309 18.67 8.69 -2.33
N THR A 310 19.72 9.35 -1.85
CA THR A 310 20.69 8.72 -0.96
C THR A 310 20.04 8.25 0.33
N VAL A 311 19.11 9.03 0.91
CA VAL A 311 18.38 8.61 2.11
C VAL A 311 17.53 7.38 1.81
N ARG A 312 16.68 7.45 0.78
CA ARG A 312 15.78 6.35 0.39
C ARG A 312 16.54 5.06 0.08
N GLU A 313 17.58 5.13 -0.77
CA GLU A 313 18.37 3.96 -1.17
C GLU A 313 19.17 3.37 0.00
N THR A 314 19.59 4.20 0.97
CA THR A 314 20.28 3.70 2.17
C THR A 314 19.32 2.93 3.07
N ILE A 315 18.10 3.44 3.28
CA ILE A 315 17.05 2.73 4.03
C ILE A 315 16.73 1.39 3.35
N LYS A 316 16.53 1.42 2.03
CA LYS A 316 16.24 0.24 1.21
C LYS A 316 17.33 -0.83 1.30
N ARG A 317 18.60 -0.45 1.13
CA ARG A 317 19.76 -1.35 1.27
C ARG A 317 19.85 -1.94 2.67
N CYS A 318 19.69 -1.12 3.70
CA CYS A 318 19.67 -1.58 5.08
C CYS A 318 18.56 -2.61 5.31
N ALA A 319 17.33 -2.33 4.88
CA ALA A 319 16.20 -3.24 5.01
C ALA A 319 16.43 -4.56 4.24
N LEU A 320 17.01 -4.49 3.04
CA LEU A 320 17.34 -5.65 2.22
C LEU A 320 18.40 -6.55 2.90
N GLU A 321 19.51 -5.97 3.36
CA GLU A 321 20.57 -6.71 4.03
C GLU A 321 20.09 -7.41 5.30
N ARG A 322 19.31 -6.69 6.13
CA ARG A 322 18.73 -7.24 7.37
C ARG A 322 17.73 -8.35 7.08
N SER A 323 16.84 -8.12 6.11
CA SER A 323 15.84 -9.11 5.71
C SER A 323 16.47 -10.39 5.16
N ARG A 324 17.51 -10.27 4.31
CA ARG A 324 18.27 -11.44 3.81
C ARG A 324 19.01 -12.21 4.88
N ALA A 325 19.38 -11.55 5.99
CA ALA A 325 19.95 -12.21 7.16
C ALA A 325 18.88 -12.87 8.06
N GLY A 326 17.60 -12.76 7.72
CA GLY A 326 16.48 -13.22 8.55
C GLY A 326 16.32 -12.42 9.84
N LEU A 327 16.79 -11.16 9.85
CA LEU A 327 16.79 -10.31 11.03
C LEU A 327 15.87 -9.09 10.83
N PRO A 328 15.15 -8.66 11.88
CA PRO A 328 14.40 -7.42 11.81
C PRO A 328 15.33 -6.21 11.68
N THR A 329 14.90 -5.22 10.92
CA THR A 329 15.56 -3.91 10.83
C THR A 329 15.26 -3.12 12.10
N ARG A 330 16.29 -2.65 12.79
CA ARG A 330 16.15 -1.82 13.99
C ARG A 330 16.45 -0.36 13.68
N PRO A 331 15.92 0.61 14.45
CA PRO A 331 16.26 2.03 14.30
C PRO A 331 17.76 2.29 14.20
N PHE A 332 18.54 1.67 15.10
CA PHE A 332 20.00 1.78 15.09
C PHE A 332 20.65 1.31 13.78
N ASP A 333 20.11 0.29 13.12
CA ASP A 333 20.67 -0.21 11.85
C ASP A 333 20.53 0.84 10.75
N VAL A 334 19.37 1.49 10.65
CA VAL A 334 19.09 2.56 9.68
C VAL A 334 19.95 3.78 9.95
N ILE A 335 20.00 4.24 11.20
CA ILE A 335 20.83 5.39 11.59
C ILE A 335 22.30 5.11 11.29
N ARG A 336 22.82 3.93 11.64
CA ARG A 336 24.19 3.54 11.32
C ARG A 336 24.45 3.51 9.82
N ALA A 337 23.52 2.97 9.02
CA ALA A 337 23.66 2.93 7.57
C ALA A 337 23.74 4.35 6.98
N LEU A 338 22.90 5.26 7.45
CA LEU A 338 22.95 6.67 7.06
C LEU A 338 24.30 7.32 7.46
N TYR A 339 24.82 7.06 8.67
CA TYR A 339 26.13 7.60 9.08
C TYR A 339 27.28 7.08 8.21
N VAL A 340 27.19 5.86 7.70
CA VAL A 340 28.16 5.31 6.76
C VAL A 340 28.01 6.00 5.39
N ALA A 341 26.78 6.23 4.92
CA ALA A 341 26.52 6.90 3.65
C ALA A 341 26.88 8.40 3.65
N ALA A 342 26.98 9.03 4.82
CA ALA A 342 27.36 10.43 4.97
C ALA A 342 28.88 10.70 4.86
N LYS A 343 29.71 9.66 4.90
CA LYS A 343 31.18 9.75 4.87
C LYS A 343 31.74 9.64 3.46
#